data_AF-A0A1F0PQ51-F1
#
_entry.id   AF-A0A1F0PQ51-F1
#
_cell.length_a   1.000
_cell.length_b   1.000
_cell.length_c   1.000
_cell.angle_alpha   90.00
_cell.angle_beta   90.00
_cell.angle_gamma   90.00
#
_symmetry.space_group_name_H-M   'P 1'
#
loop_
_entity.id
_entity.type
_entity.pdbx_description
1 polymer ?
#
loop_
_entity_poly.entity_id
_entity_poly.type
_entity_poly.pdbx_seq_one_letter_code
_entity_poly.pdbx_strand_id
1 'polypeptide(L)'
;MITEQFIKDEFVSEILRRDIGIIYKTQEEAAQRYFKVRTGTLRSELSRHDFNLQSSNGQSTVYLRVLPYLRFLDMQYRLPYSGLSSKRAKKQRAKYAIYNRVVWGVLYNETFPDIRTGFTNEVRAAWRKQMEEALSNKILPNEIK
;
A
#
# COMPACT_ATOMS: atom_id res chain seq x y z
N MET A 1 23.06 -15.11 -14.95
CA MET A 1 21.81 -15.77 -15.43
C MET A 1 20.69 -15.38 -14.48
N ILE A 2 19.56 -14.86 -14.98
CA ILE A 2 18.41 -14.51 -14.13
C ILE A 2 17.78 -15.81 -13.61
N THR A 3 17.73 -15.94 -12.30
CA THR A 3 17.14 -17.10 -11.61
C THR A 3 15.63 -16.90 -11.47
N GLU A 4 14.88 -18.00 -11.43
CA GLU A 4 13.43 -17.93 -11.18
C GLU A 4 13.11 -17.30 -9.81
N GLN A 5 13.99 -17.53 -8.83
CA GLN A 5 13.84 -16.93 -7.51
C GLN A 5 13.92 -15.41 -7.55
N PHE A 6 14.88 -14.87 -8.31
CA PHE A 6 15.02 -13.42 -8.46
C PHE A 6 13.78 -12.78 -9.13
N ILE A 7 13.20 -13.45 -10.13
CA ILE A 7 11.96 -12.99 -10.78
C ILE A 7 10.79 -12.95 -9.79
N LYS A 8 10.64 -13.98 -8.95
CA LYS A 8 9.60 -14.04 -7.93
C LYS A 8 9.78 -12.94 -6.88
N ASP A 9 11.01 -12.75 -6.41
CA ASP A 9 11.32 -11.76 -5.39
C ASP A 9 11.01 -10.34 -5.89
N GLU A 10 11.35 -10.02 -7.14
CA GLU A 10 11.03 -8.71 -7.71
C GLU A 10 9.54 -8.53 -7.98
N PHE A 11 8.84 -9.55 -8.48
CA PHE A 11 7.40 -9.51 -8.68
C PHE A 11 6.64 -9.19 -7.38
N VAL A 12 6.98 -9.89 -6.29
CA VAL A 12 6.41 -9.63 -4.96
C VAL A 12 6.77 -8.22 -4.50
N SER A 13 8.02 -7.81 -4.72
CA SER A 13 8.52 -6.50 -4.32
C SER A 13 7.75 -5.36 -4.99
N GLU A 14 7.47 -5.47 -6.29
CA GLU A 14 6.74 -4.45 -7.03
C GLU A 14 5.28 -4.34 -6.58
N ILE A 15 4.58 -5.46 -6.40
CA ILE A 15 3.21 -5.45 -5.87
C ILE A 15 3.16 -4.79 -4.49
N LEU A 16 4.09 -5.16 -3.60
CA LEU A 16 4.18 -4.54 -2.28
C LEU A 16 4.42 -3.04 -2.39
N ARG A 17 5.41 -2.59 -3.18
CA ARG A 17 5.71 -1.15 -3.37
C ARG A 17 4.47 -0.39 -3.86
N ARG A 18 3.78 -0.93 -4.88
CA ARG A 18 2.59 -0.33 -5.48
C ARG A 18 1.48 -0.17 -4.44
N ASP A 19 1.15 -1.25 -3.73
CA ASP A 19 -0.01 -1.27 -2.83
C ASP A 19 0.24 -0.51 -1.54
N ILE A 20 1.48 -0.52 -1.02
CA ILE A 20 1.90 0.36 0.07
C ILE A 20 1.76 1.83 -0.34
N GLY A 21 2.11 2.17 -1.59
CA GLY A 21 1.87 3.49 -2.16
C GLY A 21 0.38 3.86 -2.15
N ILE A 22 -0.51 2.92 -2.51
CA ILE A 22 -1.96 3.11 -2.44
C ILE A 22 -2.43 3.36 -1.00
N ILE A 23 -1.89 2.62 -0.02
CA ILE A 23 -2.20 2.83 1.41
C ILE A 23 -1.88 4.28 1.80
N TYR A 24 -0.64 4.72 1.60
CA TYR A 24 -0.24 6.07 2.01
C TYR A 24 -1.04 7.15 1.30
N LYS A 25 -1.22 7.05 -0.01
CA LYS A 25 -2.01 8.00 -0.80
C LYS A 25 -3.46 8.08 -0.29
N THR A 26 -4.08 6.92 -0.03
CA THR A 26 -5.46 6.87 0.48
C THR A 26 -5.56 7.50 1.87
N GLN A 27 -4.57 7.27 2.73
CA GLN A 27 -4.53 7.88 4.06
C GLN A 27 -4.39 9.40 3.98
N GLU A 28 -3.51 9.89 3.12
CA GLU A 28 -3.32 11.30 2.86
C GLU A 28 -4.63 11.94 2.33
N GLU A 29 -5.24 11.36 1.31
CA GLU A 29 -6.49 11.86 0.73
C GLU A 29 -7.64 11.90 1.75
N ALA A 30 -7.77 10.86 2.58
CA ALA A 30 -8.79 10.81 3.62
C ALA A 30 -8.59 11.93 4.66
N ALA A 31 -7.35 12.15 5.10
CA ALA A 31 -7.02 13.21 6.05
C ALA A 31 -7.17 14.62 5.45
N GLN A 32 -6.88 14.78 4.17
CA GLN A 32 -7.05 16.06 3.47
C GLN A 32 -8.54 16.42 3.28
N ARG A 33 -9.37 15.44 2.93
CA ARG A 33 -10.78 15.69 2.56
C ARG A 33 -11.73 15.73 3.76
N TYR A 34 -11.52 14.88 4.76
CA TYR A 34 -12.55 14.62 5.77
C TYR A 34 -12.19 15.09 7.18
N PHE A 35 -10.91 15.20 7.52
CA PHE A 35 -10.48 15.63 8.85
C PHE A 35 -10.24 17.14 8.93
N LYS A 36 -10.73 17.75 10.02
CA LYS A 36 -10.52 19.16 10.31
C LYS A 36 -9.05 19.42 10.64
N VAL A 37 -8.46 20.43 10.00
CA VAL A 37 -7.08 20.86 10.30
C VAL A 37 -7.07 21.70 11.56
N ARG A 38 -6.17 21.38 12.50
CA ARG A 38 -5.85 22.24 13.65
C ARG A 38 -4.42 22.75 13.56
N THR A 39 -3.44 21.84 13.65
CA THR A 39 -2.00 22.16 13.64
C THR A 39 -1.31 21.84 12.31
N GLY A 40 -1.92 20.99 11.47
CA GLY A 40 -1.30 20.50 10.22
C GLY A 40 -0.36 19.29 10.40
N THR A 41 0.06 18.98 11.63
CA THR A 41 1.00 17.88 11.94
C THR A 41 0.56 16.53 11.39
N LEU A 42 -0.73 16.21 11.49
CA LEU A 42 -1.27 14.95 10.94
C LEU A 42 -1.04 14.85 9.43
N ARG A 43 -1.24 15.95 8.69
CA ARG A 43 -1.07 15.95 7.24
C ARG A 43 0.40 15.85 6.86
N SER A 44 1.28 16.57 7.57
CA SER A 44 2.73 16.52 7.31
C SER A 44 3.36 15.17 7.65
N GLU A 45 2.80 14.43 8.61
CA GLU A 45 3.26 13.07 8.92
C GLU A 45 2.72 12.06 7.90
N LEU A 46 1.46 12.18 7.48
CA LEU A 46 0.87 11.28 6.48
C LEU A 46 1.44 11.47 5.08
N SER A 47 1.93 12.68 4.74
CA SER A 47 2.60 12.92 3.46
C SER A 47 3.99 12.29 3.38
N ARG A 48 4.54 11.79 4.50
CA ARG A 48 5.84 11.10 4.52
C ARG A 48 5.65 9.65 4.12
N HIS A 49 5.96 9.36 2.87
CA HIS A 49 5.94 8.01 2.31
C HIS A 49 7.29 7.35 2.57
N ASP A 50 7.46 6.77 3.75
CA ASP A 50 8.71 6.12 4.15
C ASP A 50 8.45 4.66 4.53
N PHE A 51 8.97 3.75 3.71
CA PHE A 51 8.95 2.33 3.97
C PHE A 51 10.25 1.69 3.48
N ASN A 52 10.63 0.61 4.16
CA ASN A 52 11.78 -0.20 3.76
C ASN A 52 11.30 -1.58 3.32
N LEU A 53 11.69 -1.99 2.13
CA LEU A 53 11.40 -3.31 1.58
C LEU A 53 12.72 -4.06 1.41
N GLN A 54 12.80 -5.23 2.04
CA GLN A 54 13.94 -6.13 1.95
C GLN A 54 13.46 -7.43 1.33
N SER A 55 14.02 -7.77 0.17
CA SER A 55 13.73 -9.04 -0.51
C SER A 55 15.03 -9.82 -0.61
N SER A 56 15.04 -11.03 -0.04
CA SER A 56 16.18 -11.92 -0.05
C SER A 56 15.73 -13.37 -0.01
N ASN A 57 16.25 -14.17 -0.93
CA ASN A 57 16.12 -15.64 -0.93
C ASN A 57 14.66 -16.14 -0.78
N GLY A 58 13.70 -15.54 -1.49
CA GLY A 58 12.29 -15.95 -1.39
C GLY A 58 11.54 -15.45 -0.18
N GLN A 59 12.13 -14.55 0.60
CA GLN A 59 11.47 -13.85 1.68
C GLN A 59 11.47 -12.35 1.38
N SER A 60 10.28 -11.74 1.40
CA SER A 60 10.10 -10.29 1.29
C SER A 60 9.56 -9.77 2.62
N THR A 61 10.32 -8.90 3.26
CA THR A 61 9.94 -8.23 4.52
C THR A 61 9.74 -6.75 4.25
N VAL A 62 8.61 -6.22 4.70
CA VAL A 62 8.29 -4.78 4.61
C VAL A 62 8.24 -4.19 6.01
N TYR A 63 8.96 -3.10 6.21
CA TYR A 63 8.85 -2.25 7.38
C TYR A 63 8.07 -0.98 7.02
N LEU A 64 6.86 -0.88 7.57
CA LEU A 64 5.96 0.24 7.37
C LEU A 64 5.92 1.12 8.60
N ARG A 65 6.05 2.44 8.41
CA ARG A 65 5.64 3.39 9.43
C ARG A 65 4.12 3.47 9.43
N VAL A 66 3.51 2.82 10.40
CA VAL A 66 2.07 2.90 10.64
C VAL A 66 1.85 3.65 11.94
N LEU A 67 1.09 4.75 11.90
CA LEU A 67 0.77 5.56 13.08
C LEU A 67 -0.41 4.93 13.82
N PRO A 68 -0.21 4.24 14.97
CA PRO A 68 -1.30 3.49 15.61
C PRO A 68 -2.43 4.41 16.08
N TYR A 69 -2.10 5.66 16.40
CA TYR A 69 -3.06 6.68 16.84
C TYR A 69 -4.08 7.07 15.77
N LEU A 70 -3.84 6.76 14.49
CA LEU A 70 -4.85 6.93 13.42
C LEU A 70 -6.11 6.11 13.70
N ARG A 71 -6.00 4.99 14.44
CA ARG A 71 -7.15 4.21 14.89
C ARG A 71 -8.09 5.03 15.79
N PHE A 72 -7.57 5.96 16.58
CA PHE A 72 -8.41 6.82 17.40
C PHE A 72 -9.18 7.82 16.56
N LEU A 73 -8.63 8.28 15.43
CA LEU A 73 -9.38 9.07 14.46
C LEU A 73 -10.50 8.25 13.83
N ASP A 74 -10.21 7.01 13.42
CA ASP A 74 -11.24 6.08 12.95
C ASP A 74 -12.36 5.94 13.99
N MET A 75 -12.04 5.81 15.28
CA MET A 75 -13.03 5.69 16.35
C MET A 75 -13.79 7.00 16.61
N GLN A 76 -13.09 8.12 16.72
CA GLN A 76 -13.66 9.44 17.00
C GLN A 76 -14.67 9.84 15.91
N TYR A 77 -14.31 9.65 14.65
CA TYR A 77 -15.18 9.98 13.52
C TYR A 77 -16.21 8.86 13.21
N ARG A 78 -16.10 7.69 13.87
CA ARG A 78 -17.09 6.59 13.78
C ARG A 78 -18.17 6.65 14.86
N LEU A 79 -17.88 7.26 16.01
CA LEU A 79 -18.85 7.46 17.09
C LEU A 79 -20.03 8.35 16.62
N PRO A 80 -21.23 8.12 17.16
CA PRO A 80 -22.45 8.73 16.64
C PRO A 80 -22.51 10.20 17.06
N TYR A 81 -21.92 11.10 16.28
CA TYR A 81 -22.29 12.52 16.37
C TYR A 81 -23.73 12.76 15.88
N SER A 82 -24.40 11.73 15.35
CA SER A 82 -25.84 11.75 15.15
C SER A 82 -26.37 10.33 15.36
N GLY A 83 -27.47 10.16 16.08
CA GLY A 83 -28.12 8.86 16.35
C GLY A 83 -28.67 8.13 15.10
N LEU A 84 -28.05 8.28 13.94
CA LEU A 84 -28.51 7.74 12.66
C LEU A 84 -27.86 6.39 12.37
N SER A 85 -28.62 5.31 12.59
CA SER A 85 -28.32 3.94 12.15
C SER A 85 -28.66 3.70 10.66
N SER A 86 -28.81 4.76 9.86
CA SER A 86 -29.25 4.64 8.47
C SER A 86 -28.14 4.15 7.53
N LYS A 87 -28.51 3.51 6.41
CA LYS A 87 -27.56 3.09 5.35
C LYS A 87 -26.70 4.27 4.85
N ARG A 88 -27.27 5.47 4.75
CA ARG A 88 -26.55 6.70 4.36
C ARG A 88 -25.47 7.07 5.38
N ALA A 89 -25.77 7.02 6.68
CA ALA A 89 -24.79 7.29 7.73
C ALA A 89 -23.66 6.24 7.75
N LYS A 90 -23.95 4.97 7.46
CA LYS A 90 -22.90 3.94 7.26
C LYS A 90 -21.99 4.28 6.08
N LYS A 91 -22.55 4.68 4.92
CA LYS A 91 -21.77 5.07 3.73
C LYS A 91 -20.90 6.31 3.99
N GLN A 92 -21.40 7.30 4.71
CA GLN A 92 -20.63 8.50 5.06
C GLN A 92 -19.50 8.18 6.04
N ARG A 93 -19.71 7.31 7.03
CA ARG A 93 -18.67 6.85 7.97
C ARG A 93 -17.52 6.11 7.29
N ALA A 94 -17.82 5.31 6.27
CA ALA A 94 -16.78 4.59 5.52
C ALA A 94 -15.75 5.53 4.87
N LYS A 95 -16.12 6.80 4.62
CA LYS A 95 -15.22 7.81 4.03
C LYS A 95 -14.15 8.31 5.00
N TYR A 96 -14.39 8.24 6.32
CA TYR A 96 -13.45 8.67 7.35
C TYR A 96 -12.44 7.60 7.73
N ALA A 97 -12.55 6.39 7.15
CA ALA A 97 -11.66 5.31 7.48
C ALA A 97 -10.24 5.60 6.96
N ILE A 98 -9.27 5.68 7.86
CA ILE A 98 -7.88 6.00 7.57
C ILE A 98 -6.93 4.87 8.00
N TYR A 99 -7.27 4.09 9.02
CA TYR A 99 -6.40 3.04 9.52
C TYR A 99 -6.86 1.66 9.03
N ASN A 100 -7.93 1.13 9.64
CA ASN A 100 -8.17 -0.30 9.57
C ASN A 100 -8.61 -0.73 8.17
N ARG A 101 -9.50 0.05 7.55
CA ARG A 101 -10.00 -0.23 6.20
C ARG A 101 -8.93 0.00 5.14
N VAL A 102 -8.07 1.00 5.33
CA VAL A 102 -7.07 1.36 4.32
C VAL A 102 -5.91 0.38 4.38
N VAL A 103 -5.27 0.23 5.55
CA VAL A 103 -4.09 -0.64 5.70
C VAL A 103 -4.46 -2.10 5.45
N TRP A 104 -5.37 -2.66 6.24
CA TRP A 104 -5.71 -4.08 6.13
C TRP A 104 -6.59 -4.39 4.93
N GLY A 105 -7.41 -3.43 4.48
CA GLY A 105 -8.24 -3.64 3.31
C GLY A 105 -7.41 -3.84 2.05
N VAL A 106 -6.38 -3.00 1.85
CA VAL A 106 -5.43 -3.14 0.73
C VAL A 106 -4.62 -4.42 0.88
N LEU A 107 -3.98 -4.65 2.04
CA LEU A 107 -3.12 -5.82 2.21
C LEU A 107 -3.86 -7.15 2.00
N TYR A 108 -5.02 -7.34 2.63
CA TYR A 108 -5.70 -8.64 2.60
C TYR A 108 -6.59 -8.84 1.37
N ASN A 109 -7.17 -7.78 0.80
CA ASN A 109 -8.13 -7.93 -0.31
C ASN A 109 -7.54 -7.58 -1.68
N GLU A 110 -6.38 -6.92 -1.73
CA GLU A 110 -5.73 -6.52 -2.99
C GLU A 110 -4.34 -7.20 -3.07
N THR A 111 -3.44 -6.86 -2.15
CA THR A 111 -2.02 -7.29 -2.21
C THR A 111 -1.82 -8.80 -2.14
N PHE A 112 -2.41 -9.47 -1.14
CA PHE A 112 -2.21 -10.91 -0.98
C PHE A 112 -2.87 -11.75 -2.09
N PRO A 113 -4.10 -11.44 -2.55
CA PRO A 113 -4.66 -12.07 -3.74
C PRO A 113 -3.80 -11.89 -5.00
N ASP A 114 -3.30 -10.68 -5.24
CA ASP A 114 -2.44 -10.37 -6.39
C ASP A 114 -1.14 -11.17 -6.35
N ILE A 115 -0.50 -11.27 -5.19
CA ILE A 115 0.70 -12.11 -5.02
C ILE A 115 0.37 -13.59 -5.24
N ARG A 116 -0.75 -14.07 -4.68
CA ARG A 116 -1.13 -15.49 -4.72
C ARG A 116 -1.47 -15.97 -6.12
N THR A 117 -2.12 -15.14 -6.92
CA THR A 117 -2.71 -15.55 -8.21
C THR A 117 -2.09 -14.85 -9.43
N GLY A 118 -1.40 -13.73 -9.23
CA GLY A 118 -0.86 -12.91 -10.32
C GLY A 118 0.43 -13.45 -10.94
N PHE A 119 1.11 -14.42 -10.33
CA PHE A 119 2.37 -14.96 -10.86
C PHE A 119 2.16 -16.03 -11.94
N THR A 120 1.61 -15.62 -13.09
CA THR A 120 1.36 -16.52 -14.24
C THR A 120 2.60 -16.71 -15.10
N ASN A 121 2.56 -17.67 -16.04
CA ASN A 121 3.67 -17.92 -16.97
C ASN A 121 3.94 -16.72 -17.90
N GLU A 122 2.89 -16.01 -18.31
CA GLU A 122 3.00 -14.81 -19.14
C GLU A 122 3.68 -13.67 -18.37
N VAL A 123 3.23 -13.43 -17.13
CA VAL A 123 3.84 -12.45 -16.23
C VAL A 123 5.31 -12.79 -16.00
N ARG A 124 5.63 -14.06 -15.71
CA ARG A 124 7.01 -14.53 -15.56
C ARG A 124 7.88 -14.23 -16.79
N ALA A 125 7.36 -14.47 -18.00
CA ALA A 125 8.09 -14.21 -19.24
C ALA A 125 8.31 -12.71 -19.46
N ALA A 126 7.29 -11.88 -19.19
CA ALA A 126 7.39 -10.43 -19.28
C ALA A 126 8.45 -9.87 -18.31
N TRP A 127 8.42 -10.30 -17.06
CA TRP A 127 9.40 -9.93 -16.04
C TRP A 127 10.82 -10.35 -16.40
N ARG A 128 10.98 -11.57 -16.91
CA ARG A 128 12.29 -12.06 -17.37
C ARG A 128 12.85 -11.16 -18.48
N LYS A 129 12.02 -10.81 -19.46
CA LYS A 129 12.41 -9.92 -20.57
C LYS A 129 12.81 -8.54 -20.07
N GLN A 130 12.01 -7.93 -19.18
CA GLN A 130 12.34 -6.62 -18.59
C GLN A 130 13.69 -6.64 -17.84
N MET A 131 13.95 -7.70 -17.07
CA MET A 131 15.22 -7.85 -16.36
C MET A 131 16.40 -8.07 -17.31
N GLU A 132 16.23 -8.86 -18.37
CA GLU A 132 17.26 -9.07 -19.41
C GLU A 132 17.57 -7.75 -20.14
N GLU A 133 16.55 -6.97 -20.47
CA GLU A 133 16.67 -5.64 -21.06
C GLU A 133 17.41 -4.66 -20.11
N ALA A 134 17.03 -4.62 -18.84
CA ALA A 134 17.71 -3.78 -17.84
C ALA A 134 19.20 -4.11 -17.69
N LEU A 135 19.54 -5.41 -17.61
CA LEU A 135 20.92 -5.88 -17.58
C LEU A 135 21.69 -5.51 -18.86
N SER A 136 21.05 -5.63 -20.03
CA SER A 136 21.66 -5.30 -21.32
C SER A 136 21.96 -3.80 -21.46
N ASN A 137 21.08 -2.95 -20.92
CA ASN A 137 21.21 -1.50 -20.96
C ASN A 137 22.12 -0.94 -19.85
N LYS A 138 22.71 -1.80 -18.99
CA LYS A 138 23.45 -1.40 -17.77
C LYS A 138 22.65 -0.47 -16.86
N ILE A 139 21.33 -0.57 -16.89
CA ILE A 139 20.44 0.17 -16.00
C ILE A 139 20.21 -0.72 -14.79
N LEU A 140 20.58 -0.25 -13.60
CA LEU A 140 20.32 -1.00 -12.37
C LEU A 140 18.80 -1.12 -12.17
N PRO A 141 18.27 -2.25 -11.65
CA PRO A 141 16.83 -2.47 -11.48
C PRO A 141 16.08 -1.35 -10.72
N ASN A 142 16.80 -0.54 -9.93
CA ASN A 142 16.26 0.58 -9.17
C ASN A 142 15.94 1.85 -10.00
N GLU A 143 16.18 1.85 -11.32
CA GLU A 143 15.94 3.01 -12.20
C GLU A 143 14.81 2.81 -13.23
N ILE A 144 14.09 1.68 -13.16
CA ILE A 144 12.90 1.47 -13.98
C ILE A 144 11.77 2.33 -13.39
N LYS A 145 11.53 3.50 -13.99
CA LYS A 145 10.46 4.44 -13.66
C LYS A 145 9.11 4.01 -14.21
#